data_AF-E1QS03-F1
#
_entry.id   AF-E1QS03-F1
#
_cell.length_a   1.000
_cell.length_b   1.000
_cell.length_c   1.000
_cell.angle_alpha   90.00
_cell.angle_beta   90.00
_cell.angle_gamma   90.00
#
_symmetry.space_group_name_H-M   'P 1'
#
loop_
_entity.id
_entity.type
_entity.pdbx_description
1 polymer ?
#
loop_
_entity_poly.entity_id
_entity_poly.type
_entity_poly.pdbx_seq_one_letter_code
_entity_poly.pdbx_strand_id
1 'polypeptide(L)'
;MVDVNSIVNRIMGIARELGITASVEEYGREKVVILELGEDFSIYVSVVCNNECDIEYAIGDENFTFRPGSINLLRRAVEIIERINDEVTKA
;
A
#
# COMPACT_ATOMS: atom_id res chain seq x y z
N MET A 1 -11.46 -16.02 -10.59
CA MET A 1 -10.16 -15.32 -10.74
C MET A 1 -10.40 -13.91 -10.27
N VAL A 2 -9.74 -13.52 -9.17
CA VAL A 2 -9.88 -12.16 -8.62
C VAL A 2 -9.11 -11.22 -9.53
N ASP A 3 -9.75 -10.11 -9.94
CA ASP A 3 -9.10 -9.10 -10.78
C ASP A 3 -8.19 -8.23 -9.91
N VAL A 4 -6.88 -8.26 -10.20
CA VAL A 4 -5.88 -7.43 -9.53
C VAL A 4 -6.24 -5.95 -9.56
N ASN A 5 -6.87 -5.49 -10.65
CA ASN A 5 -7.28 -4.08 -10.77
C ASN A 5 -8.39 -3.73 -9.78
N SER A 6 -9.25 -4.70 -9.40
CA SER A 6 -10.27 -4.47 -8.38
C SER A 6 -9.64 -4.16 -7.02
N ILE A 7 -8.63 -4.95 -6.61
CA ILE A 7 -7.89 -4.73 -5.36
C ILE A 7 -7.13 -3.40 -5.40
N VAL A 8 -6.38 -3.14 -6.48
CA VAL A 8 -5.64 -1.89 -6.65
C VAL A 8 -6.56 -0.67 -6.62
N ASN A 9 -7.72 -0.73 -7.28
CA ASN A 9 -8.68 0.38 -7.28
C ASN A 9 -9.24 0.67 -5.88
N ARG A 10 -9.44 -0.36 -5.05
CA ARG A 10 -9.87 -0.18 -3.65
C ARG A 10 -8.78 0.49 -2.83
N ILE A 11 -7.52 0.07 -2.97
CA ILE A 11 -6.37 0.71 -2.29
C ILE A 11 -6.26 2.18 -2.72
N MET A 12 -6.34 2.48 -4.02
CA MET A 12 -6.31 3.84 -4.55
C MET A 12 -7.49 4.70 -4.06
N GLY A 13 -8.66 4.09 -3.86
CA GLY A 13 -9.82 4.74 -3.24
C GLY A 13 -9.54 5.21 -1.81
N ILE A 14 -8.96 4.32 -0.99
CA ILE A 14 -8.55 4.64 0.38
C ILE A 14 -7.53 5.78 0.40
N ALA A 15 -6.53 5.75 -0.49
CA ALA A 15 -5.55 6.81 -0.60
C ALA A 15 -6.20 8.17 -0.91
N ARG A 16 -7.14 8.20 -1.86
CA ARG A 16 -7.87 9.42 -2.23
C ARG A 16 -8.71 9.97 -1.07
N GLU A 17 -9.39 9.11 -0.34
CA GLU A 17 -10.20 9.52 0.82
C GLU A 17 -9.35 10.12 1.94
N LEU A 18 -8.12 9.62 2.10
CA LEU A 18 -7.16 10.10 3.09
C LEU A 18 -6.34 11.31 2.61
N GLY A 19 -6.52 11.74 1.35
CA GLY A 19 -5.73 12.81 0.73
C GLY A 19 -4.24 12.46 0.57
N ILE A 20 -3.93 11.18 0.36
CA ILE A 20 -2.57 10.65 0.20
C ILE A 20 -2.26 10.54 -1.29
N THR A 21 -1.09 11.03 -1.70
CA THR A 21 -0.58 10.81 -3.05
C THR A 21 -0.27 9.32 -3.23
N ALA A 22 -0.76 8.75 -4.33
CA ALA A 22 -0.56 7.35 -4.64
C ALA A 22 -0.21 7.15 -6.11
N SER A 23 0.67 6.19 -6.37
CA SER A 23 1.05 5.73 -7.71
C SER A 23 1.00 4.21 -7.78
N VAL A 24 1.02 3.67 -9.00
CA VAL A 24 1.01 2.24 -9.25
C VAL A 24 2.14 1.90 -10.21
N GLU A 25 2.97 0.95 -9.81
CA GLU A 25 4.01 0.35 -10.65
C GLU A 25 3.64 -1.09 -11.02
N GLU A 26 4.04 -1.54 -12.21
CA GLU A 26 3.70 -2.86 -12.74
C GLU A 26 4.97 -3.68 -12.98
N TYR A 27 5.04 -4.86 -12.35
CA TYR A 27 6.16 -5.80 -12.45
C TYR A 27 5.65 -7.17 -12.93
N GLY A 28 5.45 -7.27 -14.25
CA GLY A 28 4.92 -8.49 -14.86
C GLY A 28 3.47 -8.77 -14.46
N ARG A 29 3.26 -9.65 -13.46
CA ARG A 29 1.92 -9.98 -12.91
C ARG A 29 1.63 -9.30 -11.58
N GLU A 30 2.64 -8.65 -11.00
CA GLU A 30 2.56 -7.93 -9.74
C GLU A 30 2.22 -6.46 -10.03
N LYS A 31 1.36 -5.90 -9.18
CA LYS A 31 1.14 -4.45 -9.11
C LYS A 31 1.54 -3.95 -7.74
N VAL A 32 2.38 -2.93 -7.70
CA VAL A 32 2.82 -2.29 -6.47
C VAL A 32 2.16 -0.93 -6.35
N VAL A 33 1.31 -0.75 -5.34
CA VAL A 33 0.73 0.55 -5.01
C VAL A 33 1.64 1.25 -4.02
N ILE A 34 2.09 2.45 -4.37
CA ILE A 34 2.99 3.26 -3.54
C ILE A 34 2.18 4.42 -2.97
N LEU A 35 2.13 4.53 -1.64
CA LEU A 35 1.41 5.57 -0.90
C LEU A 35 2.41 6.49 -0.20
N GLU A 36 2.49 7.74 -0.61
CA GLU A 36 3.46 8.72 -0.09
C GLU A 36 2.92 9.42 1.16
N LEU A 37 3.53 9.17 2.32
CA LEU A 37 3.11 9.74 3.61
C LEU A 37 3.94 10.95 4.06
N GLY A 38 5.15 11.09 3.52
CA GLY A 38 6.07 12.17 3.82
C GLY A 38 7.31 12.13 2.93
N GLU A 39 8.21 13.09 3.11
CA GLU A 39 9.52 13.10 2.45
C GLU A 39 10.26 11.80 2.81
N ASP A 40 10.59 11.02 1.78
CA ASP A 40 11.23 9.70 1.89
C ASP A 40 10.47 8.69 2.77
N PHE A 41 9.14 8.76 2.86
CA PHE A 41 8.37 7.79 3.65
C PHE A 41 7.12 7.33 2.91
N SER A 42 7.12 6.05 2.52
CA SER A 42 6.03 5.45 1.74
C SER A 42 5.59 4.11 2.31
N ILE A 43 4.34 3.76 2.00
CA ILE A 43 3.84 2.39 2.09
C ILE A 43 3.86 1.79 0.69
N TYR A 44 4.41 0.60 0.56
CA TYR A 44 4.39 -0.20 -0.66
C TYR A 44 3.44 -1.37 -0.43
N VAL A 45 2.44 -1.50 -1.29
CA VAL A 45 1.47 -2.60 -1.26
C VAL A 45 1.63 -3.42 -2.53
N SER A 46 2.31 -4.56 -2.42
CA SER A 46 2.44 -5.51 -3.52
C SER A 46 1.19 -6.36 -3.60
N VAL A 47 0.63 -6.51 -4.81
CA VAL A 47 -0.57 -7.30 -5.08
C VAL A 47 -0.30 -8.25 -6.23
N VAL A 48 -0.43 -9.55 -5.98
CA VAL A 48 -0.33 -10.61 -6.99
C VAL A 48 -1.58 -11.48 -6.93
N CYS A 49 -2.44 -11.41 -7.96
CA CYS A 49 -3.65 -12.22 -8.01
C CYS A 49 -3.52 -13.38 -9.00
N ASN A 50 -3.66 -14.60 -8.50
CA ASN A 50 -3.82 -15.82 -9.29
C ASN A 50 -5.24 -16.38 -9.06
N ASN A 51 -5.36 -17.51 -8.34
CA ASN A 51 -6.66 -18.01 -7.87
C ASN A 51 -7.15 -17.23 -6.63
N GLU A 52 -6.20 -16.89 -5.77
CA GLU A 52 -6.32 -15.99 -4.63
C GLU A 52 -5.33 -14.84 -4.84
N CYS A 53 -5.53 -13.72 -4.12
CA CYS A 53 -4.59 -12.61 -4.14
C CYS A 53 -3.66 -12.70 -2.93
N ASP A 54 -2.37 -12.65 -3.21
CA ASP A 54 -1.35 -12.41 -2.19
C ASP A 54 -1.11 -10.90 -2.10
N ILE A 55 -1.04 -10.38 -0.87
CA ILE A 55 -0.90 -8.94 -0.59
C ILE A 55 0.19 -8.77 0.47
N GLU A 56 1.28 -8.13 0.07
CA GLU A 56 2.42 -7.85 0.94
C GLU A 56 2.57 -6.35 1.18
N TYR A 57 3.02 -5.99 2.39
CA TYR A 57 3.20 -4.61 2.81
C TYR A 57 4.66 -4.36 3.17
N ALA A 58 5.22 -3.27 2.66
CA ALA A 58 6.47 -2.71 3.13
C ALA A 58 6.27 -1.24 3.49
N ILE A 59 7.01 -0.77 4.49
CA ILE A 59 7.04 0.64 4.90
C ILE A 59 8.51 1.05 4.90
N GLY A 60 8.83 2.24 4.39
CA GLY A 60 10.21 2.69 4.36
C GLY A 60 10.46 3.88 3.45
N ASP A 61 11.72 4.32 3.48
CA ASP A 61 12.34 5.09 2.41
C ASP A 61 12.84 4.14 1.30
N GLU A 62 13.51 4.68 0.28
CA GLU A 62 14.21 3.92 -0.76
C GLU A 62 15.22 2.87 -0.22
N ASN A 63 15.61 2.97 1.06
CA ASN A 63 16.54 2.06 1.74
C ASN A 63 15.85 1.14 2.77
N PHE A 64 14.51 1.18 2.89
CA PHE A 64 13.73 0.47 3.90
C PHE A 64 14.15 0.80 5.34
N THR A 65 14.59 2.03 5.58
CA THR A 65 15.00 2.51 6.91
C THR A 65 14.13 3.64 7.43
N PHE A 66 14.13 3.83 8.75
CA PHE A 66 13.38 4.90 9.42
C PHE A 66 14.30 5.76 10.25
N ARG A 67 14.23 7.06 10.02
CA ARG A 67 14.86 8.05 10.91
C ARG A 67 13.98 8.28 12.13
N PRO A 68 14.56 8.58 13.31
CA PRO A 68 13.78 8.88 14.52
C PRO A 68 12.72 9.97 14.33
N GLY A 69 12.98 10.97 13.48
CA GLY A 69 12.01 12.03 13.16
C GLY A 69 10.75 11.56 12.46
N SER A 70 10.79 10.39 11.80
CA SER A 70 9.69 9.81 11.04
C SER A 70 8.90 8.77 11.84
N ILE A 71 9.25 8.54 13.11
CA ILE A 71 8.63 7.46 13.92
C ILE A 71 7.12 7.65 14.12
N ASN A 72 6.64 8.89 14.14
CA ASN A 72 5.20 9.17 14.22
C ASN A 72 4.46 8.78 12.93
N LEU A 73 5.15 8.80 11.77
CA LEU A 73 4.59 8.36 10.50
C LEU A 73 4.39 6.85 10.46
N LEU A 74 5.20 6.06 11.18
CA LEU A 74 5.01 4.61 11.31
C LEU A 74 3.64 4.27 11.90
N ARG A 75 3.19 4.99 12.94
CA ARG A 75 1.86 4.75 13.51
C ARG A 75 0.77 4.98 12.47
N ARG A 76 0.82 6.12 11.78
CA ARG A 76 -0.13 6.45 10.70
C ARG A 76 -0.07 5.41 9.57
N ALA A 77 1.13 4.92 9.24
CA ALA A 77 1.30 3.91 8.19
C ALA A 77 0.65 2.58 8.56
N VAL A 78 0.82 2.13 9.80
CA VAL A 78 0.15 0.92 10.32
C VAL A 78 -1.36 1.07 10.29
N GLU A 79 -1.91 2.21 10.74
CA GLU A 79 -3.36 2.47 10.68
C GLU A 79 -3.92 2.39 9.25
N ILE A 80 -3.15 2.86 8.26
CA ILE A 80 -3.53 2.78 6.85
C ILE A 80 -3.46 1.34 6.34
N ILE A 81 -2.43 0.59 6.71
CA ILE A 81 -2.28 -0.83 6.36
C ILE A 81 -3.44 -1.63 6.96
N GLU A 82 -3.80 -1.41 8.23
CA GLU A 82 -4.93 -2.07 8.87
C GLU A 82 -6.24 -1.80 8.10
N ARG A 83 -6.46 -0.54 7.71
CA ARG A 83 -7.63 -0.17 6.90
C ARG A 83 -7.63 -0.83 5.53
N ILE A 84 -6.49 -0.86 4.84
CA ILE A 84 -6.36 -1.54 3.55
C ILE A 84 -6.67 -3.02 3.72
N ASN A 85 -6.02 -3.68 4.69
CA ASN A 85 -6.19 -5.09 4.98
C ASN A 85 -7.65 -5.43 5.26
N ASP A 86 -8.33 -4.65 6.09
CA ASP A 86 -9.74 -4.84 6.41
C ASP A 86 -10.65 -4.73 5.18
N GLU A 87 -10.37 -3.79 4.28
CA GLU A 87 -11.11 -3.66 3.03
C GLU A 87 -10.82 -4.86 2.12
N VAL A 88 -9.56 -5.14 1.81
CA VAL A 88 -9.18 -6.11 0.79
C VAL A 88 -9.41 -7.57 1.19
N THR A 89 -9.40 -7.91 2.49
CA THR A 89 -9.59 -9.29 2.99
C THR A 89 -11.04 -9.65 3.34
N LYS A 90 -11.93 -8.68 3.58
CA LYS A 90 -13.35 -8.93 3.90
C LYS A 90 -14.25 -9.10 2.66
N ALA A 91 -13.68 -9.26 1.46
CA ALA A 91 -14.42 -9.40 0.19
C ALA A 91 -14.42 -10.84 -0.34
#